data_AF-A0AA42J363-F1
#
_entry.id   AF-A0AA42J363-F1
#
_cell.length_a   1.000
_cell.length_b   1.000
_cell.length_c   1.000
_cell.angle_alpha   90.00
_cell.angle_beta   90.00
_cell.angle_gamma   90.00
#
_symmetry.space_group_name_H-M   'P 1'
#
loop_
_entity.id
_entity.type
_entity.pdbx_description
1 polymer ?
#
loop_
_entity_poly.entity_id
_entity_poly.type
_entity_poly.pdbx_seq_one_letter_code
_entity_poly.pdbx_strand_id
1 'polypeptide(L)'
;MRNYLLTIIWTMLFVVIVEMIFPVSELKKYLKLVLGFIVLVVIASPLITLISSQEWIQGTPPSEYITFYQKQFEDGEYIPYQEEKKKQEESVKQVYQEQIEKQLTALLEAQLPVSVESLSSEVTLKGSHMSIQEMKIEVIPHTSESFITIGNKNESVVLNQAYLENEIKKCIKDFYNVDNANIYIIVQDS
;
A
#
# COMPACT_ATOMS: atom_id res chain seq x y z
N MET A 1 15.47 28.73 4.70
CA MET A 1 15.07 29.64 5.81
C MET A 1 15.09 31.11 5.41
N ARG A 2 16.25 31.75 5.15
CA ARG A 2 16.31 33.20 4.85
C ARG A 2 15.45 33.63 3.65
N ASN A 3 15.55 32.91 2.53
CA ASN A 3 14.75 33.23 1.34
C ASN A 3 13.26 33.02 1.58
N TYR A 4 12.87 32.04 2.38
CA TYR A 4 11.47 31.79 2.74
C TYR A 4 10.88 32.89 3.61
N LEU A 5 11.63 33.34 4.64
CA LEU A 5 11.26 34.50 5.45
C LEU A 5 11.13 35.75 4.58
N LEU A 6 12.04 35.96 3.64
CA LEU A 6 11.92 37.05 2.67
C LEU A 6 10.65 36.92 1.81
N THR A 7 10.30 35.71 1.33
CA THR A 7 9.06 35.48 0.59
C THR A 7 7.83 35.85 1.43
N ILE A 8 7.76 35.44 2.70
CA ILE A 8 6.65 35.84 3.59
C ILE A 8 6.60 37.36 3.72
N ILE A 9 7.74 38.02 3.97
CA ILE A 9 7.80 39.48 4.13
C ILE A 9 7.31 40.18 2.86
N TRP A 10 7.75 39.74 1.69
CA TRP A 10 7.30 40.29 0.40
C TRP A 10 5.82 40.03 0.15
N THR A 11 5.30 38.86 0.49
CA THR A 11 3.86 38.55 0.40
C THR A 11 3.04 39.44 1.33
N MET A 12 3.50 39.66 2.58
CA MET A 12 2.82 40.57 3.52
C MET A 12 2.82 42.01 3.02
N LEU A 13 3.97 42.48 2.51
CA LEU A 13 4.08 43.81 1.91
C LEU A 13 3.13 43.95 0.72
N PHE A 14 3.07 42.93 -0.15
CA PHE A 14 2.16 42.89 -1.29
C PHE A 14 0.69 42.99 -0.85
N VAL A 15 0.29 42.22 0.16
CA VAL A 15 -1.08 42.27 0.72
C VAL A 15 -1.43 43.68 1.19
N VAL A 16 -0.53 44.34 1.93
CA VAL A 16 -0.73 45.71 2.42
C VAL A 16 -0.88 46.71 1.27
N ILE A 17 -0.03 46.60 0.25
CA ILE A 17 -0.09 47.47 -0.93
C ILE A 17 -1.42 47.28 -1.67
N VAL A 18 -1.83 46.03 -1.89
CA VAL A 18 -3.10 45.70 -2.57
C VAL A 18 -4.30 46.21 -1.76
N GLU A 19 -4.30 46.03 -0.43
CA GLU A 19 -5.37 46.54 0.42
C GLU A 19 -5.49 48.08 0.42
N MET A 20 -4.36 48.77 0.22
CA MET A 20 -4.28 50.24 0.19
C MET A 20 -4.77 50.81 -1.14
N ILE A 21 -4.50 50.11 -2.25
CA ILE A 21 -4.94 50.51 -3.59
C ILE A 21 -6.45 50.30 -3.76
N PHE A 22 -7.02 49.26 -3.13
CA PHE A 22 -8.45 48.96 -3.30
C PHE A 22 -9.36 49.84 -2.43
N PRO A 23 -10.34 50.54 -3.06
CA PRO A 23 -11.27 51.41 -2.35
C PRO A 23 -12.17 50.61 -1.40
N VAL A 24 -12.69 51.28 -0.35
CA VAL A 24 -13.57 50.65 0.64
C VAL A 24 -14.92 50.35 0.00
N SER A 25 -15.08 49.11 -0.49
CA SER A 25 -16.30 48.61 -1.12
C SER A 25 -16.59 47.18 -0.65
N GLU A 26 -17.74 46.63 -1.03
CA GLU A 26 -18.08 45.22 -0.75
C GLU A 26 -17.04 44.24 -1.32
N LEU A 27 -16.39 44.61 -2.44
CA LEU A 27 -15.30 43.83 -3.05
C LEU A 27 -14.06 43.72 -2.14
N LYS A 28 -13.84 44.69 -1.26
CA LYS A 28 -12.72 44.66 -0.30
C LYS A 28 -12.80 43.48 0.65
N LYS A 29 -14.02 43.02 1.02
CA LYS A 29 -14.20 41.84 1.88
C LYS A 29 -13.74 40.55 1.19
N TYR A 30 -14.10 40.37 -0.07
CA TYR A 30 -13.69 39.22 -0.87
C TYR A 30 -12.19 39.24 -1.16
N LEU A 31 -11.64 40.42 -1.47
CA LEU A 31 -10.21 40.60 -1.66
C LEU A 31 -9.42 40.22 -0.39
N LYS A 32 -9.87 40.68 0.78
CA LYS A 32 -9.25 40.32 2.07
C LYS A 32 -9.25 38.81 2.33
N LEU A 33 -10.35 38.14 1.97
CA LEU A 33 -10.45 36.68 2.08
C LEU A 33 -9.40 35.99 1.20
N VAL A 34 -9.30 36.38 -0.07
CA VAL A 34 -8.34 35.82 -1.03
C VAL A 34 -6.89 36.10 -0.60
N LEU A 35 -6.58 37.33 -0.19
CA LEU A 35 -5.27 37.71 0.32
C LEU A 35 -4.89 36.93 1.58
N GLY A 36 -5.85 36.69 2.47
CA GLY A 36 -5.67 35.82 3.64
C GLY A 36 -5.34 34.38 3.26
N PHE A 37 -6.00 33.82 2.22
CA PHE A 37 -5.67 32.49 1.70
C PHE A 37 -4.26 32.44 1.08
N ILE A 38 -3.87 33.46 0.32
CA ILE A 38 -2.51 33.55 -0.26
C ILE A 38 -1.46 33.52 0.85
N VAL A 39 -1.67 34.32 1.91
CA VAL A 39 -0.81 34.33 3.09
C VAL A 39 -0.76 32.95 3.77
N LEU A 40 -1.93 32.32 3.96
CA LEU A 40 -2.02 31.00 4.59
C LEU A 40 -1.23 29.95 3.81
N VAL A 41 -1.35 29.92 2.47
CA VAL A 41 -0.62 28.99 1.61
C VAL A 41 0.89 29.21 1.70
N VAL A 42 1.35 30.46 1.68
CA VAL A 42 2.77 30.79 1.82
C VAL A 42 3.32 30.36 3.18
N ILE A 43 2.55 30.54 4.26
CA ILE A 43 2.92 30.08 5.61
C ILE A 43 2.89 28.55 5.72
N ALA A 44 1.96 27.88 5.04
CA ALA A 44 1.82 26.42 5.06
C ALA A 44 2.86 25.70 4.20
N SER A 45 3.45 26.37 3.20
CA SER A 45 4.48 25.82 2.30
C SER A 45 5.59 25.00 3.00
N PRO A 46 6.26 25.47 4.08
CA PRO A 46 7.29 24.70 4.76
C PRO A 46 6.76 23.42 5.40
N LEU A 47 5.53 23.43 5.92
CA LEU A 47 4.89 22.25 6.48
C LEU A 47 4.65 21.20 5.39
N ILE A 48 4.20 21.63 4.22
CA ILE A 48 4.00 20.76 3.05
C ILE A 48 5.35 20.15 2.63
N THR A 49 6.42 20.95 2.56
CA THR A 49 7.76 20.45 2.21
C THR A 49 8.33 19.48 3.25
N LEU A 50 8.04 19.72 4.53
CA LEU A 50 8.47 18.85 5.62
C LEU A 50 7.80 17.47 5.51
N ILE A 51 6.48 17.46 5.28
CA ILE A 51 5.69 16.23 5.12
C ILE A 51 6.12 15.46 3.87
N SER A 52 6.37 16.13 2.75
CA SER A 52 6.81 15.48 1.51
C SER A 52 8.25 14.93 1.55
N SER A 53 9.09 15.42 2.46
CA SER A 53 10.50 15.01 2.57
C SER A 53 10.72 13.76 3.41
N GLN A 54 9.66 13.23 4.02
CA GLN A 54 9.72 12.13 4.95
C GLN A 54 9.54 10.79 4.21
N GLU A 55 10.63 10.06 4.00
CA GLU A 55 10.67 8.73 3.33
C GLU A 55 9.81 7.65 4.02
N TRP A 56 9.33 7.87 5.25
CA TRP A 56 8.49 6.90 5.96
C TRP A 56 7.01 6.94 5.57
N ILE A 57 6.56 7.94 4.80
CA ILE A 57 5.26 7.87 4.15
C ILE A 57 5.47 6.99 2.91
N GLN A 58 5.30 5.68 3.08
CA GLN A 58 5.30 4.68 2.00
C GLN A 58 4.05 4.81 1.12
N GLY A 59 3.75 6.03 0.68
CA GLY A 59 2.59 6.38 -0.13
C GLY A 59 2.97 7.44 -1.15
N THR A 60 2.07 7.62 -2.13
CA THR A 60 2.18 8.63 -3.18
C THR A 60 2.52 10.00 -2.58
N PRO A 61 3.61 10.66 -3.02
CA PRO A 61 4.02 11.95 -2.46
C PRO A 61 2.92 13.00 -2.70
N PRO A 62 2.70 13.94 -1.76
CA PRO A 62 1.68 14.99 -1.92
C PRO A 62 1.79 15.78 -3.22
N SER A 63 2.99 15.91 -3.78
CA SER A 63 3.25 16.56 -5.07
C SER A 63 2.59 15.87 -6.26
N GLU A 64 2.45 14.54 -6.21
CA GLU A 64 1.83 13.76 -7.28
C GLU A 64 0.31 13.94 -7.28
N TYR A 65 -0.32 14.05 -6.11
CA TYR A 65 -1.72 14.45 -5.99
C TYR A 65 -1.97 15.89 -6.48
N ILE A 66 -1.08 16.82 -6.13
CA ILE A 66 -1.19 18.22 -6.59
C ILE A 66 -1.08 18.28 -8.13
N THR A 67 -0.12 17.55 -8.70
CA THR A 67 0.11 17.50 -10.15
C THR A 67 -1.07 16.83 -10.88
N PHE A 68 -1.64 15.78 -10.28
CA PHE A 68 -2.82 15.10 -10.80
C PHE A 68 -4.03 16.04 -10.88
N TYR A 69 -4.38 16.71 -9.77
CA TYR A 69 -5.50 17.66 -9.76
C TYR A 69 -5.22 18.87 -10.65
N GLN A 70 -3.98 19.35 -10.70
CA GLN A 70 -3.60 20.44 -11.60
C GLN A 70 -3.85 20.06 -13.07
N LYS A 71 -3.44 18.87 -13.51
CA LYS A 71 -3.75 18.37 -14.86
C LYS A 71 -5.24 18.26 -15.10
N GLN A 72 -6.02 17.78 -14.13
CA GLN A 72 -7.48 17.72 -14.25
C GLN A 72 -8.13 19.11 -14.41
N PHE A 73 -7.60 20.14 -13.76
CA PHE A 73 -8.05 21.51 -13.95
C PHE A 73 -7.59 22.14 -15.27
N GLU A 74 -6.39 21.80 -15.74
CA GLU A 74 -5.81 22.34 -16.98
C GLU A 74 -6.36 21.65 -18.24
N ASP A 75 -6.47 20.32 -18.23
CA ASP A 75 -6.86 19.48 -19.37
C ASP A 75 -8.39 19.30 -19.46
N GLY A 76 -9.14 19.63 -18.39
CA GLY A 76 -10.60 19.50 -18.34
C GLY A 76 -11.10 18.05 -18.33
N GLU A 77 -10.20 17.07 -18.30
CA GLU A 77 -10.51 15.64 -18.18
C GLU A 77 -10.88 15.33 -16.74
N TYR A 78 -12.19 15.38 -16.43
CA TYR A 78 -12.71 14.93 -15.16
C TYR A 78 -12.63 13.39 -15.08
N ILE A 79 -11.67 12.87 -14.31
CA ILE A 79 -11.68 11.46 -13.94
C ILE A 79 -12.82 11.26 -12.94
N PRO A 80 -13.81 10.41 -13.23
CA PRO A 80 -14.90 10.15 -12.30
C PRO A 80 -14.34 9.59 -11.00
N TYR A 81 -14.79 10.10 -9.86
CA TYR A 81 -14.45 9.61 -8.52
C TYR A 81 -14.47 8.06 -8.39
N GLN A 82 -15.33 7.38 -9.16
CA GLN A 82 -15.42 5.92 -9.19
C GLN A 82 -14.15 5.25 -9.75
N GLU A 83 -13.49 5.86 -10.73
CA GLU A 83 -12.27 5.34 -11.36
C GLU A 83 -11.06 5.54 -10.44
N GLU A 84 -10.96 6.71 -9.78
CA GLU A 84 -9.96 6.94 -8.73
C GLU A 84 -10.14 5.99 -7.55
N LYS A 85 -11.38 5.83 -7.08
CA LYS A 85 -11.70 4.90 -6.00
C LYS A 85 -11.26 3.49 -6.35
N LYS A 86 -11.53 3.04 -7.58
CA LYS A 86 -11.12 1.72 -8.06
C LYS A 86 -9.59 1.58 -8.07
N LYS A 87 -8.87 2.58 -8.56
CA LYS A 87 -7.39 2.58 -8.58
C LYS A 87 -6.80 2.54 -7.17
N GLN A 88 -7.41 3.25 -6.23
CA GLN A 88 -7.00 3.23 -4.83
C GLN A 88 -7.28 1.87 -4.18
N GLU A 89 -8.45 1.29 -4.42
CA GLU A 89 -8.79 -0.07 -3.96
C GLU A 89 -7.83 -1.12 -4.54
N GLU A 90 -7.45 -1.02 -5.81
CA GLU A 90 -6.47 -1.89 -6.46
C GLU A 90 -5.06 -1.74 -5.86
N SER A 91 -4.62 -0.51 -5.60
CA SER A 91 -3.31 -0.26 -4.97
C SER A 91 -3.24 -0.83 -3.55
N VAL A 92 -4.30 -0.63 -2.74
CA VAL A 92 -4.37 -1.23 -1.41
C VAL A 92 -4.38 -2.76 -1.49
N LYS A 93 -5.09 -3.33 -2.48
CA LYS A 93 -5.11 -4.77 -2.76
C LYS A 93 -3.71 -5.33 -3.06
N GLN A 94 -2.95 -4.66 -3.92
CA GLN A 94 -1.59 -5.09 -4.27
C GLN A 94 -0.66 -5.07 -3.05
N VAL A 95 -0.64 -3.97 -2.29
CA VAL A 95 0.23 -3.86 -1.10
C VAL A 95 -0.09 -4.95 -0.07
N TYR A 96 -1.38 -5.21 0.14
CA TYR A 96 -1.80 -6.26 1.07
C TYR A 96 -1.43 -7.67 0.58
N GLN A 97 -1.56 -7.94 -0.72
CA GLN A 97 -1.12 -9.20 -1.33
C GLN A 97 0.38 -9.40 -1.14
N GLU A 98 1.20 -8.44 -1.56
CA GLU A 98 2.67 -8.52 -1.42
C GLU A 98 3.09 -8.73 0.04
N GLN A 99 2.43 -8.05 0.98
CA GLN A 99 2.72 -8.16 2.40
C GLN A 99 2.33 -9.53 2.98
N ILE A 100 1.22 -10.13 2.55
CA ILE A 100 0.85 -11.49 2.92
C ILE A 100 1.86 -12.47 2.36
N GLU A 101 2.18 -12.35 1.07
CA GLU A 101 3.04 -13.30 0.37
C GLU A 101 4.42 -13.32 1.01
N LYS A 102 4.99 -12.14 1.28
CA LYS A 102 6.27 -12.01 1.97
C LYS A 102 6.25 -12.59 3.39
N GLN A 103 5.20 -12.34 4.16
CA GLN A 103 5.09 -12.86 5.53
C GLN A 103 4.94 -14.37 5.56
N LEU A 104 4.15 -14.94 4.65
CA LEU A 104 3.95 -16.39 4.56
C LEU A 104 5.21 -17.09 4.07
N THR A 105 5.89 -16.56 3.07
CA THR A 105 7.18 -17.11 2.63
C THR A 105 8.17 -17.18 3.80
N ALA A 106 8.34 -16.07 4.52
CA ALA A 106 9.25 -16.02 5.67
C ALA A 106 8.83 -16.97 6.80
N LEU A 107 7.53 -17.14 7.02
CA LEU A 107 7.00 -18.01 8.07
C LEU A 107 7.16 -19.49 7.72
N LEU A 108 6.87 -19.88 6.47
CA LEU A 108 7.02 -21.24 5.98
C LEU A 108 8.48 -21.68 5.98
N GLU A 109 9.39 -20.84 5.49
CA GLU A 109 10.84 -21.13 5.49
C GLU A 109 11.44 -21.17 6.91
N ALA A 110 10.87 -20.45 7.87
CA ALA A 110 11.32 -20.46 9.26
C ALA A 110 10.82 -21.68 10.06
N GLN A 111 9.62 -22.17 9.76
CA GLN A 111 8.97 -23.25 10.53
C GLN A 111 9.11 -24.63 9.90
N LEU A 112 9.30 -24.71 8.58
CA LEU A 112 9.33 -25.95 7.82
C LEU A 112 10.61 -26.03 6.98
N PRO A 113 11.17 -27.23 6.77
CA PRO A 113 12.32 -27.43 5.89
C PRO A 113 11.86 -27.38 4.41
N VAL A 114 11.27 -26.27 3.98
CA VAL A 114 10.75 -26.05 2.62
C VAL A 114 11.23 -24.70 2.11
N SER A 115 11.52 -24.63 0.81
CA SER A 115 11.67 -23.37 0.08
C SER A 115 10.37 -23.05 -0.67
N VAL A 116 9.92 -21.80 -0.60
CA VAL A 116 8.73 -21.36 -1.34
C VAL A 116 9.18 -20.80 -2.70
N GLU A 117 8.82 -21.48 -3.79
CA GLU A 117 9.16 -21.00 -5.14
C GLU A 117 8.20 -19.93 -5.63
N SER A 118 6.91 -20.14 -5.41
CA SER A 118 5.89 -19.18 -5.79
C SER A 118 4.75 -19.16 -4.79
N LEU A 119 4.29 -17.96 -4.45
CA LEU A 119 3.14 -17.75 -3.59
C LEU A 119 2.30 -16.65 -4.23
N SER A 120 1.06 -16.99 -4.58
CA SER A 120 0.11 -16.04 -5.14
C SER A 120 -1.18 -16.07 -4.34
N SER A 121 -1.66 -14.89 -3.97
CA SER A 121 -2.89 -14.73 -3.19
C SER A 121 -3.93 -13.93 -3.96
N GLU A 122 -5.17 -14.41 -4.00
CA GLU A 122 -6.31 -13.62 -4.49
C GLU A 122 -7.08 -13.03 -3.31
N VAL A 123 -7.08 -11.70 -3.23
CA VAL A 123 -7.72 -10.94 -2.15
C VAL A 123 -8.91 -10.17 -2.69
N THR A 124 -10.01 -10.13 -1.94
CA THR A 124 -11.15 -9.26 -2.25
C THR A 124 -11.42 -8.28 -1.13
N LEU A 125 -11.71 -7.04 -1.51
CA LEU A 125 -12.14 -6.00 -0.59
C LEU A 125 -13.68 -5.99 -0.54
N LYS A 126 -14.25 -6.29 0.63
CA LYS A 126 -15.69 -6.09 0.91
C LYS A 126 -15.83 -5.01 1.96
N GLY A 127 -16.13 -3.78 1.53
CA GLY A 127 -16.19 -2.62 2.42
C GLY A 127 -14.81 -2.28 2.99
N SER A 128 -14.65 -2.31 4.31
CA SER A 128 -13.37 -2.08 5.01
C SER A 128 -12.60 -3.37 5.33
N HIS A 129 -13.15 -4.54 4.98
CA HIS A 129 -12.54 -5.83 5.29
C HIS A 129 -11.90 -6.46 4.05
N MET A 130 -10.63 -6.83 4.18
CA MET A 130 -9.94 -7.68 3.21
C MET A 130 -10.09 -9.14 3.59
N SER A 131 -10.46 -9.94 2.61
CA SER A 131 -10.54 -11.39 2.74
C SER A 131 -9.71 -12.04 1.63
N ILE A 132 -8.87 -12.99 2.02
CA ILE A 132 -8.23 -13.91 1.09
C ILE A 132 -9.32 -14.86 0.60
N GLN A 133 -9.49 -14.98 -0.72
CA GLN A 133 -10.41 -15.94 -1.33
C GLN A 133 -9.67 -17.22 -1.70
N GLU A 134 -8.54 -17.06 -2.40
CA GLU A 134 -7.73 -18.17 -2.86
C GLU A 134 -6.25 -17.89 -2.58
N MET A 135 -5.50 -18.95 -2.31
CA MET A 135 -4.07 -18.89 -2.13
C MET A 135 -3.44 -20.09 -2.80
N LYS A 136 -2.49 -19.83 -3.71
CA LYS A 136 -1.70 -20.86 -4.38
C LYS A 136 -0.27 -20.78 -3.87
N ILE A 137 0.24 -21.91 -3.38
CA ILE A 137 1.60 -22.00 -2.85
C ILE A 137 2.31 -23.16 -3.54
N GLU A 138 3.45 -22.88 -4.14
CA GLU A 138 4.38 -23.86 -4.69
C GLU A 138 5.62 -23.95 -3.79
N VAL A 139 5.86 -25.14 -3.26
CA VAL A 139 6.97 -25.40 -2.32
C VAL A 139 7.84 -26.55 -2.80
N ILE A 140 9.14 -26.40 -2.57
CA ILE A 140 10.14 -27.46 -2.73
C ILE A 140 10.59 -27.90 -1.33
N PRO A 141 10.41 -29.18 -0.95
CA PRO A 141 10.94 -29.69 0.30
C PRO A 141 12.47 -29.77 0.22
N HIS A 142 13.16 -29.27 1.24
CA HIS A 142 14.57 -29.58 1.44
C HIS A 142 14.68 -31.04 1.85
N THR A 143 15.36 -31.85 1.05
CA THR A 143 15.68 -33.24 1.37
C THR A 143 16.68 -33.29 2.53
N SER A 144 16.21 -33.07 3.75
CA SER A 144 16.92 -33.51 4.94
C SER A 144 16.68 -35.01 5.08
N GLU A 145 17.69 -35.78 4.68
CA GLU A 145 17.95 -37.19 5.00
C GLU A 145 16.72 -38.08 5.29
N SER A 146 16.39 -38.87 4.27
CA SER A 146 15.75 -40.18 4.34
C SER A 146 15.58 -40.75 5.76
N PHE A 147 14.38 -40.65 6.35
CA PHE A 147 13.97 -41.62 7.35
C PHE A 147 13.78 -42.96 6.64
N ILE A 148 14.80 -43.82 6.70
CA ILE A 148 14.65 -45.22 6.28
C ILE A 148 13.75 -45.90 7.32
N THR A 149 12.45 -45.92 7.08
CA THR A 149 11.59 -46.93 7.70
C THR A 149 11.86 -48.24 6.98
N ILE A 150 12.49 -49.19 7.66
CA ILE A 150 12.58 -50.58 7.22
C ILE A 150 11.16 -51.16 7.32
N GLY A 151 10.41 -51.04 6.23
CA GLY A 151 9.00 -51.41 6.10
C GLY A 151 8.60 -51.43 4.63
N ASN A 152 7.63 -52.28 4.29
CA ASN A 152 7.38 -52.85 2.97
C ASN A 152 7.27 -51.83 1.80
N LYS A 153 7.76 -52.25 0.62
CA LYS A 153 8.30 -51.43 -0.48
C LYS A 153 7.30 -50.59 -1.32
N ASN A 154 6.05 -50.41 -0.90
CA ASN A 154 5.01 -49.80 -1.76
C ASN A 154 4.14 -48.69 -1.12
N GLU A 155 4.38 -48.23 0.11
CA GLU A 155 3.49 -47.25 0.79
C GLU A 155 4.14 -45.91 1.19
N SER A 156 5.44 -45.71 0.95
CA SER A 156 6.21 -44.65 1.64
C SER A 156 6.15 -43.26 1.00
N VAL A 157 5.75 -43.11 -0.25
CA VAL A 157 5.86 -41.83 -0.99
C VAL A 157 4.62 -40.94 -0.81
N VAL A 158 3.42 -41.54 -0.72
CA VAL A 158 2.16 -40.78 -0.64
C VAL A 158 1.93 -40.14 0.74
N LEU A 159 2.52 -40.72 1.80
CA LEU A 159 2.39 -40.20 3.17
C LEU A 159 3.17 -38.90 3.41
N ASN A 160 4.25 -38.64 2.67
CA ASN A 160 5.14 -37.50 2.93
C ASN A 160 4.57 -36.18 2.37
N GLN A 161 3.99 -36.21 1.17
CA GLN A 161 3.40 -35.03 0.53
C GLN A 161 2.10 -34.57 1.22
N ALA A 162 1.23 -35.51 1.58
CA ALA A 162 -0.04 -35.21 2.27
C ALA A 162 0.16 -34.72 3.71
N TYR A 163 1.24 -35.14 4.38
CA TYR A 163 1.61 -34.65 5.71
C TYR A 163 2.13 -33.21 5.64
N LEU A 164 3.01 -32.92 4.69
CA LEU A 164 3.55 -31.57 4.47
C LEU A 164 2.44 -30.58 4.09
N GLU A 165 1.51 -30.99 3.22
CA GLU A 165 0.34 -30.19 2.85
C GLU A 165 -0.53 -29.82 4.07
N ASN A 166 -0.76 -30.78 4.98
CA ASN A 166 -1.55 -30.55 6.18
C ASN A 166 -0.84 -29.64 7.19
N GLU A 167 0.47 -29.77 7.36
CA GLU A 167 1.26 -28.88 8.23
C GLU A 167 1.27 -27.44 7.69
N ILE A 168 1.41 -27.25 6.37
CA ILE A 168 1.32 -25.92 5.74
C ILE A 168 -0.09 -25.33 5.95
N LYS A 169 -1.16 -26.11 5.73
CA LYS A 169 -2.54 -25.65 5.97
C LYS A 169 -2.77 -25.25 7.42
N LYS A 170 -2.27 -26.04 8.37
CA LYS A 170 -2.37 -25.76 9.81
C LYS A 170 -1.63 -24.48 10.19
N CYS A 171 -0.40 -24.34 9.70
CA CYS A 171 0.46 -23.18 9.90
C CYS A 171 -0.21 -21.87 9.42
N ILE A 172 -0.80 -21.88 8.22
CA ILE A 172 -1.53 -20.73 7.67
C ILE A 172 -2.81 -20.44 8.47
N LYS A 173 -3.53 -21.50 8.86
CA LYS A 173 -4.77 -21.36 9.66
C LYS A 173 -4.49 -20.73 11.03
N ASP A 174 -3.43 -21.18 11.70
CA ASP A 174 -3.05 -20.67 13.02
C ASP A 174 -2.58 -19.21 12.97
N PHE A 175 -1.92 -18.79 11.88
CA PHE A 175 -1.38 -17.43 11.77
C PHE A 175 -2.39 -16.40 11.25
N TYR A 176 -3.20 -16.73 10.24
CA TYR A 176 -4.13 -15.78 9.61
C TYR A 176 -5.61 -16.02 9.97
N ASN A 177 -5.94 -17.02 10.80
CA ASN A 177 -7.31 -17.39 11.19
C ASN A 177 -8.27 -17.50 9.99
N VAL A 178 -7.77 -18.06 8.88
CA VAL A 178 -8.50 -18.16 7.60
C VAL A 178 -9.38 -19.40 7.63
N ASP A 179 -10.54 -19.30 8.28
CA ASP A 179 -11.46 -20.45 8.40
C ASP A 179 -12.13 -20.87 7.09
N ASN A 180 -12.09 -20.04 6.03
CA ASN A 180 -12.80 -20.28 4.76
C ASN A 180 -12.01 -19.98 3.47
N ALA A 181 -10.67 -19.84 3.52
CA ALA A 181 -9.90 -19.64 2.29
C ALA A 181 -9.64 -20.96 1.57
N ASN A 182 -9.79 -20.97 0.24
CA ASN A 182 -9.39 -22.09 -0.60
C ASN A 182 -7.86 -22.06 -0.79
N ILE A 183 -7.15 -22.88 -0.02
CA ILE A 183 -5.68 -22.98 -0.09
C ILE A 183 -5.30 -24.17 -0.96
N TYR A 184 -4.69 -23.88 -2.11
CA TYR A 184 -4.14 -24.85 -3.04
C TYR A 184 -2.62 -24.93 -2.86
N ILE A 185 -2.12 -26.12 -2.52
CA ILE A 185 -0.70 -26.36 -2.30
C ILE A 185 -0.21 -27.33 -3.36
N ILE A 186 0.83 -26.94 -4.07
CA ILE A 186 1.51 -27.80 -5.05
C ILE A 186 2.91 -28.05 -4.49
N VAL A 187 3.18 -29.30 -4.12
CA VAL A 187 4.52 -29.74 -3.74
C VAL A 187 5.18 -30.29 -5.00
N GLN A 188 6.30 -29.69 -5.40
CA GLN A 188 7.09 -30.18 -6.53
C GLN A 188 8.19 -31.13 -6.03
N ASP A 189 8.35 -32.27 -6.70
CA ASP A 189 9.50 -33.14 -6.49
C ASP A 189 10.74 -32.50 -7.16
N SER A 190 11.87 -32.49 -6.45
CA SER A 190 13.18 -32.04 -6.99
C SER A 190 13.68 -32.89 -8.16
#